data_AF-M1BQ05-F1
#
_entry.id   AF-M1BQ05-F1
#
_cell.length_a   1.000
_cell.length_b   1.000
_cell.length_c   1.000
_cell.angle_alpha   90.00
_cell.angle_beta   90.00
_cell.angle_gamma   90.00
#
_symmetry.space_group_name_H-M   'P 1'
#
loop_
_entity.id
_entity.type
_entity.pdbx_description
1 polymer ?
#
loop_
_entity_poly.entity_id
_entity_poly.type
_entity_poly.pdbx_seq_one_letter_code
_entity_poly.pdbx_strand_id
1 'polypeptide(L)'
;MKEMAISLLLGLLTLFLLEVVSANELSLPFRLPINETIGLEVFQGINNASPPSPSPLPYPQCGLKKGGGKCIKTGECCSIWGWCGTTNEYCSPGYCQKQCPGPYPEGRCGWQANGKSCPTGTGQCCSNAGWCGTTSDYCAPVNCQAQCNTTTLTSPIKNRMRGIESFMLNVV
;
A
#
# COMPACT_ATOMS: atom_id res chain seq x y z
N MET A 1 -19.56 32.99 33.67
CA MET A 1 -20.02 31.83 32.84
C MET A 1 -18.96 31.33 31.85
N LYS A 2 -18.17 32.19 31.18
CA LYS A 2 -17.08 31.75 30.26
C LYS A 2 -15.94 31.00 30.96
N GLU A 3 -15.55 31.43 32.17
CA GLU A 3 -14.50 30.79 32.99
C GLU A 3 -14.80 29.31 33.33
N MET A 4 -16.08 28.99 33.60
CA MET A 4 -16.51 27.63 33.93
C MET A 4 -16.46 26.70 32.71
N ALA A 5 -16.71 27.23 31.51
CA ALA A 5 -16.64 26.46 30.26
C ALA A 5 -15.20 26.12 29.87
N ILE A 6 -14.25 27.03 30.12
CA ILE A 6 -12.81 26.81 29.86
C ILE A 6 -12.27 25.73 30.79
N SER A 7 -12.64 25.77 32.07
CA SER A 7 -12.24 24.74 33.04
C SER A 7 -12.80 23.35 32.70
N LEU A 8 -14.02 23.28 32.18
CA LEU A 8 -14.62 22.03 31.72
C LEU A 8 -13.91 21.45 30.48
N LEU A 9 -13.56 22.31 29.53
CA LEU A 9 -12.84 21.94 28.31
C LEU A 9 -11.42 21.44 28.60
N LEU A 10 -10.69 22.10 29.49
CA LEU A 10 -9.37 21.65 29.96
C LEU A 10 -9.46 20.32 30.73
N GLY A 11 -10.51 20.12 31.52
CA GLY A 11 -10.77 18.85 32.19
C GLY A 11 -11.02 17.70 31.22
N LEU A 12 -11.84 17.91 30.19
CA LEU A 12 -12.12 16.90 29.17
C LEU A 12 -10.89 16.59 28.30
N LEU A 13 -10.10 17.62 27.95
CA LEU A 13 -8.88 17.44 27.16
C LEU A 13 -7.80 16.67 27.94
N THR A 14 -7.65 16.94 29.23
CA THR A 14 -6.70 16.21 30.09
C THR A 14 -7.12 14.75 30.30
N LEU A 15 -8.42 14.48 30.47
CA LEU A 15 -8.94 13.11 30.55
C LEU A 15 -8.69 12.32 29.25
N PHE A 16 -8.97 12.94 28.09
CA PHE A 16 -8.76 12.35 26.78
C PHE A 16 -7.27 12.05 26.52
N LEU A 17 -6.37 12.96 26.89
CA LEU A 17 -4.93 12.74 26.76
C LEU A 17 -4.44 11.62 27.70
N LEU A 18 -5.00 11.49 28.90
CA LEU A 18 -4.66 10.42 29.83
C LEU A 18 -5.11 9.04 29.31
N GLU A 19 -6.28 8.95 28.67
CA GLU A 19 -6.74 7.73 27.99
C GLU A 19 -5.85 7.37 26.79
N VAL A 20 -5.40 8.36 26.00
CA VAL A 20 -4.47 8.14 24.88
C VAL A 20 -3.09 7.66 25.35
N VAL A 21 -2.60 8.16 26.49
CA VAL A 21 -1.35 7.70 27.11
C VAL A 21 -1.49 6.28 27.66
N SER A 22 -2.63 5.93 28.26
CA SER A 22 -2.89 4.57 28.76
C SER A 22 -3.07 3.54 27.64
N ALA A 23 -3.45 3.95 26.42
CA ALA A 23 -3.55 3.06 25.27
C ALA A 23 -2.20 2.82 24.56
N ASN A 24 -1.13 3.57 24.93
CA ASN A 24 0.17 3.51 24.26
C ASN A 24 1.29 2.87 25.09
N GLU A 25 0.98 2.26 26.23
CA GLU A 25 1.91 1.44 27.00
C GLU A 25 1.32 0.04 27.21
N LEU A 26 1.45 -0.84 26.21
CA LEU A 26 1.97 -2.21 26.39
C LEU A 26 1.95 -2.98 25.05
N SER A 27 2.93 -2.75 24.19
CA SER A 27 3.49 -3.77 23.28
C SER A 27 4.69 -3.22 22.50
N LEU A 28 5.72 -2.79 23.22
CA LEU A 28 7.07 -2.68 22.66
C LEU A 28 7.85 -3.96 23.02
N PRO A 29 8.09 -4.90 22.10
CA PRO A 29 9.05 -5.96 22.32
C PRO A 29 10.43 -5.47 21.85
N PHE A 30 11.02 -4.51 22.57
CA PHE A 30 12.43 -4.19 22.40
C PHE A 30 13.18 -4.54 23.68
N ARG A 31 13.50 -5.83 23.82
CA ARG A 31 14.64 -6.24 24.65
C ARG A 31 15.91 -5.91 23.86
N LEU A 32 16.64 -4.89 24.31
CA LEU A 32 18.04 -4.72 23.95
C LEU A 32 18.86 -5.86 24.59
N PRO A 33 19.78 -6.52 23.87
CA PRO A 33 20.67 -7.49 24.47
C PRO A 33 21.77 -6.76 25.26
N ILE A 34 21.83 -7.02 26.56
CA ILE A 34 23.03 -6.79 27.35
C ILE A 34 24.06 -7.85 26.97
N ASN A 35 25.21 -7.40 26.49
CA ASN A 35 26.39 -8.22 26.30
C ASN A 35 27.11 -8.35 27.66
N GLU A 36 26.91 -9.46 28.36
CA GLU A 36 27.82 -9.91 29.41
C GLU A 36 27.89 -11.45 29.37
N THR A 37 29.10 -11.94 29.52
CA THR A 37 29.52 -13.31 29.21
C THR A 37 29.50 -14.15 30.48
N ILE A 38 29.42 -15.49 30.30
CA ILE A 38 29.76 -16.56 31.26
C ILE A 38 28.60 -17.03 32.16
N GLY A 39 28.21 -18.29 31.95
CA GLY A 39 27.28 -19.03 32.79
C GLY A 39 27.05 -20.43 32.21
N LEU A 40 28.12 -21.22 32.18
CA LEU A 40 28.12 -22.62 31.77
C LEU A 40 27.36 -23.44 32.83
N GLU A 41 26.08 -23.72 32.59
CA GLU A 41 25.32 -24.70 33.39
C GLU A 41 24.82 -25.81 32.48
N VAL A 42 25.46 -26.95 32.68
CA VAL A 42 25.41 -28.22 31.99
C VAL A 42 24.24 -29.04 32.56
N PHE A 43 23.33 -29.46 31.64
CA PHE A 43 22.42 -30.62 31.69
C PHE A 43 21.30 -30.57 32.77
N GLN A 44 20.03 -30.89 32.48
CA GLN A 44 19.55 -32.19 32.00
C GLN A 44 18.16 -32.05 31.36
N GLY A 45 17.93 -32.74 30.24
CA GLY A 45 16.58 -32.90 29.67
C GLY A 45 16.55 -33.14 28.16
N ILE A 46 17.21 -34.20 27.68
CA ILE A 46 16.96 -34.72 26.33
C ILE A 46 15.59 -35.40 26.31
N ASN A 47 14.73 -35.05 25.34
CA ASN A 47 13.93 -35.97 24.51
C ASN A 47 13.05 -35.16 23.53
N ASN A 48 13.48 -35.12 22.27
CA ASN A 48 12.73 -34.69 21.08
C ASN A 48 12.48 -33.19 20.87
N ALA A 49 13.54 -32.39 20.80
CA ALA A 49 13.48 -31.10 20.12
C ALA A 49 14.08 -31.26 18.71
N SER A 50 13.27 -30.98 17.68
CA SER A 50 13.72 -30.77 16.30
C SER A 50 14.92 -29.80 16.28
N PRO A 51 15.88 -29.95 15.34
CA PRO A 51 17.03 -29.05 15.27
C PRO A 51 16.56 -27.59 15.25
N PRO A 52 17.23 -26.68 15.97
CA PRO A 52 16.87 -25.27 15.93
C PRO A 52 16.92 -24.81 14.47
N SER A 53 15.77 -24.32 13.98
CA SER A 53 15.64 -23.71 12.66
C SER A 53 16.79 -22.72 12.46
N PRO A 54 17.43 -22.68 11.29
CA PRO A 54 18.43 -21.66 11.00
C PRO A 54 17.84 -20.28 11.32
N SER A 55 18.65 -19.47 11.99
CA SER A 55 18.40 -18.07 12.36
C SER A 55 17.70 -17.28 11.24
N PRO A 56 16.77 -16.36 11.58
CA PRO A 56 15.89 -15.75 10.59
C PRO A 56 16.71 -14.98 9.56
N LEU A 57 16.65 -15.43 8.31
CA LEU A 57 17.07 -14.66 7.14
C LEU A 57 16.48 -13.25 7.22
N PRO A 58 17.20 -12.20 6.77
CA PRO A 58 16.63 -10.87 6.67
C PRO A 58 15.29 -10.97 5.94
N TYR A 59 14.20 -10.58 6.61
CA TYR A 59 12.85 -10.75 6.08
C TYR A 59 12.80 -10.24 4.63
N PRO A 60 12.24 -11.00 3.67
CA PRO A 60 12.29 -10.60 2.28
C PRO A 60 11.48 -9.30 2.10
N GLN A 61 12.16 -8.23 1.66
CA GLN A 61 11.52 -6.95 1.35
C GLN A 61 10.87 -6.98 -0.03
N CYS A 62 9.78 -6.25 -0.20
CA CYS A 62 9.01 -6.20 -1.43
C CYS A 62 8.29 -4.86 -1.64
N GLY A 63 7.58 -4.74 -2.77
CA GLY A 63 6.69 -3.62 -3.03
C GLY A 63 7.42 -2.31 -3.33
N LEU A 64 6.72 -1.18 -3.20
CA LEU A 64 7.24 0.13 -3.61
C LEU A 64 8.56 0.51 -2.92
N LYS A 65 8.70 0.19 -1.63
CA LYS A 65 9.94 0.42 -0.86
C LYS A 65 11.15 -0.28 -1.45
N LYS A 66 10.93 -1.33 -2.25
CA LYS A 66 11.96 -2.09 -2.96
C LYS A 66 11.81 -1.97 -4.49
N GLY A 67 11.44 -0.79 -5.00
CA GLY A 67 11.33 -0.54 -6.44
C GLY A 67 10.30 -1.42 -7.14
N GLY A 68 9.26 -1.84 -6.43
CA GLY A 68 8.28 -2.79 -6.93
C GLY A 68 8.76 -4.24 -6.90
N GLY A 69 9.63 -4.62 -5.96
CA GLY A 69 10.06 -6.02 -5.76
C GLY A 69 8.91 -7.00 -5.54
N LYS A 70 9.07 -8.26 -5.96
CA LYS A 70 8.14 -9.38 -5.71
C LYS A 70 8.64 -10.22 -4.53
N CYS A 71 7.71 -10.85 -3.81
CA CYS A 71 8.03 -11.93 -2.90
C CYS A 71 8.45 -13.17 -3.68
N ILE A 72 9.50 -13.83 -3.20
CA ILE A 72 10.18 -14.91 -3.93
C ILE A 72 9.44 -16.23 -3.74
N LYS A 73 8.84 -16.47 -2.57
CA LYS A 73 8.15 -17.74 -2.32
C LYS A 73 6.72 -17.71 -2.85
N THR A 74 6.30 -18.86 -3.37
CA THR A 74 4.92 -19.08 -3.82
C THR A 74 3.96 -18.90 -2.65
N GLY A 75 2.87 -18.17 -2.89
CA GLY A 75 1.85 -17.90 -1.88
C GLY A 75 2.17 -16.74 -0.92
N GLU A 76 3.38 -16.16 -0.96
CA GLU A 76 3.67 -14.94 -0.20
C GLU A 76 3.03 -13.70 -0.86
N CYS A 77 2.44 -12.88 -0.01
CA CYS A 77 1.92 -11.56 -0.33
C CYS A 77 2.91 -10.51 0.12
N CYS A 78 2.95 -9.40 -0.62
CA CYS A 78 3.67 -8.23 -0.19
C CYS A 78 2.74 -7.32 0.62
N SER A 79 3.04 -7.14 1.90
CA SER A 79 2.29 -6.25 2.78
C SER A 79 2.54 -4.78 2.43
N ILE A 80 1.64 -3.87 2.81
CA ILE A 80 1.80 -2.42 2.59
C ILE A 80 3.06 -1.85 3.26
N TRP A 81 3.60 -2.54 4.27
CA TRP A 81 4.84 -2.16 4.96
C TRP A 81 6.10 -2.55 4.18
N GLY A 82 5.97 -3.35 3.11
CA GLY A 82 7.06 -3.77 2.24
C GLY A 82 7.72 -5.08 2.65
N TRP A 83 6.97 -5.98 3.29
CA TRP A 83 7.47 -7.27 3.75
C TRP A 83 6.69 -8.42 3.14
N CYS A 84 7.36 -9.55 2.93
CA CYS A 84 6.76 -10.77 2.44
C CYS A 84 6.27 -11.68 3.56
N GLY A 85 5.08 -12.24 3.40
CA GLY A 85 4.49 -13.19 4.32
C GLY A 85 3.20 -13.78 3.79
N THR A 86 2.64 -14.74 4.51
CA THR A 86 1.45 -15.52 4.09
C THR A 86 0.22 -15.30 4.97
N THR A 87 0.36 -14.56 6.07
CA THR A 87 -0.74 -14.33 7.02
C THR A 87 -1.59 -13.12 6.59
N ASN A 88 -2.70 -12.90 7.31
CA ASN A 88 -3.64 -11.81 7.01
C ASN A 88 -3.00 -10.43 7.03
N GLU A 89 -2.01 -10.21 7.89
CA GLU A 89 -1.22 -8.96 7.98
C GLU A 89 -0.47 -8.66 6.68
N TYR A 90 -0.27 -9.65 5.82
CA TYR A 90 0.39 -9.51 4.52
C TYR A 90 -0.60 -9.60 3.36
N CYS A 91 -1.62 -10.45 3.50
CA CYS A 91 -2.46 -10.89 2.40
C CYS A 91 -3.89 -10.32 2.42
N SER A 92 -4.38 -9.82 3.55
CA SER A 92 -5.77 -9.34 3.63
C SER A 92 -5.99 -8.10 2.74
N PRO A 93 -7.21 -7.94 2.18
CA PRO A 93 -7.59 -6.74 1.45
C PRO A 93 -7.32 -5.48 2.28
N GLY A 94 -6.54 -4.53 1.73
CA GLY A 94 -6.14 -3.29 2.41
C GLY A 94 -4.77 -3.34 3.08
N TYR A 95 -4.28 -4.53 3.43
CA TYR A 95 -2.94 -4.74 4.00
C TYR A 95 -1.95 -5.32 3.00
N CYS A 96 -2.45 -5.82 1.87
CA CYS A 96 -1.64 -6.27 0.75
C CYS A 96 -1.50 -5.22 -0.35
N GLN A 97 -0.28 -5.05 -0.86
CA GLN A 97 0.02 -4.21 -2.02
C GLN A 97 0.39 -5.02 -3.28
N LYS A 98 0.90 -6.25 -3.15
CA LYS A 98 1.30 -7.08 -4.31
C LYS A 98 1.14 -8.56 -4.03
N GLN A 99 0.89 -9.36 -5.08
CA GLN A 99 0.65 -10.81 -4.94
C GLN A 99 -0.54 -11.09 -3.99
N CYS A 100 -1.52 -10.19 -3.99
CA CYS A 100 -2.68 -10.29 -3.12
C CYS A 100 -3.61 -11.40 -3.61
N PRO A 101 -4.16 -12.24 -2.71
CA PRO A 101 -5.20 -13.17 -3.08
C PRO A 101 -6.48 -12.40 -3.44
N GLY A 102 -7.24 -12.95 -4.39
CA GLY A 102 -8.60 -12.50 -4.65
C GLY A 102 -9.58 -13.00 -3.58
N PRO A 103 -10.87 -12.62 -3.66
CA PRO A 103 -11.47 -11.73 -4.66
C PRO A 103 -11.09 -10.25 -4.44
N TYR A 104 -10.96 -9.49 -5.54
CA TYR A 104 -10.68 -8.06 -5.46
C TYR A 104 -11.97 -7.25 -5.47
N PRO A 105 -12.08 -6.19 -4.64
CA PRO A 105 -13.16 -5.22 -4.75
C PRO A 105 -13.31 -4.69 -6.18
N GLU A 106 -14.55 -4.32 -6.55
CA GLU A 106 -14.83 -3.65 -7.81
C GLU A 106 -13.98 -2.37 -7.94
N GLY A 107 -13.47 -2.10 -9.15
CA GLY A 107 -12.59 -0.96 -9.38
C GLY A 107 -11.15 -1.14 -8.90
N ARG A 108 -10.76 -2.26 -8.25
CA ARG A 108 -9.33 -2.55 -8.03
C ARG A 108 -8.61 -2.91 -9.32
N CYS A 109 -7.38 -2.42 -9.43
CA CYS A 109 -6.50 -2.61 -10.57
C CYS A 109 -5.03 -2.70 -10.16
N GLY A 110 -4.16 -2.93 -11.14
CA GLY A 110 -2.71 -2.84 -10.97
C GLY A 110 -2.12 -4.00 -10.21
N TRP A 111 -0.91 -3.82 -9.69
CA TRP A 111 -0.16 -4.86 -8.98
C TRP A 111 -0.84 -5.32 -7.67
N GLN A 112 -1.75 -4.50 -7.12
CA GLN A 112 -2.62 -4.83 -5.98
C GLN A 112 -3.73 -5.83 -6.35
N ALA A 113 -4.07 -5.94 -7.63
CA ALA A 113 -5.13 -6.81 -8.15
C ALA A 113 -4.58 -7.80 -9.18
N ASN A 114 -3.36 -8.30 -8.95
CA ASN A 114 -2.66 -9.23 -9.84
C ASN A 114 -2.59 -8.75 -11.31
N GLY A 115 -2.37 -7.45 -11.51
CA GLY A 115 -2.28 -6.84 -12.83
C GLY A 115 -3.63 -6.56 -13.50
N LYS A 116 -4.76 -6.68 -12.79
CA LYS A 116 -6.09 -6.36 -13.33
C LYS A 116 -6.12 -4.93 -13.89
N SER A 117 -6.67 -4.79 -15.08
CA SER A 117 -6.86 -3.50 -15.74
C SER A 117 -8.17 -2.84 -15.33
N CYS A 118 -8.22 -1.51 -15.40
CA CYS A 118 -9.47 -0.76 -15.41
C CYS A 118 -10.28 -1.03 -16.69
N PRO A 119 -11.62 -0.90 -16.63
CA PRO A 119 -12.51 -0.97 -17.79
C PRO A 119 -12.04 -0.12 -18.98
N THR A 120 -11.79 -0.77 -20.11
CA THR A 120 -11.35 -0.10 -21.34
C THR A 120 -12.45 0.79 -21.92
N GLY A 121 -12.09 1.89 -22.59
CA GLY A 121 -13.04 2.79 -23.25
C GLY A 121 -13.78 3.75 -22.32
N THR A 122 -13.51 3.70 -21.01
CA THR A 122 -14.09 4.60 -20.01
C THR A 122 -13.22 5.83 -19.70
N GLY A 123 -11.98 5.84 -20.19
CA GLY A 123 -10.97 6.84 -19.82
C GLY A 123 -10.43 6.67 -18.39
N GLN A 124 -10.69 5.54 -17.73
CA GLN A 124 -10.16 5.28 -16.39
C GLN A 124 -8.69 4.91 -16.41
N CYS A 125 -7.95 5.48 -15.47
CA CYS A 125 -6.56 5.17 -15.17
C CYS A 125 -6.48 4.33 -13.91
N CYS A 126 -5.43 3.52 -13.81
CA CYS A 126 -5.10 2.80 -12.59
C CYS A 126 -4.11 3.62 -11.76
N SER A 127 -4.57 4.13 -10.62
CA SER A 127 -3.74 4.91 -9.70
C SER A 127 -2.67 4.03 -9.04
N ASN A 128 -1.62 4.63 -8.49
CA ASN A 128 -0.59 3.94 -7.70
C ASN A 128 -1.16 3.23 -6.46
N ALA A 129 -2.33 3.65 -5.97
CA ALA A 129 -3.07 2.98 -4.90
C ALA A 129 -3.81 1.71 -5.38
N GLY A 130 -3.85 1.45 -6.69
CA GLY A 130 -4.48 0.27 -7.29
C GLY A 130 -5.99 0.41 -7.42
N TRP A 131 -6.46 1.61 -7.75
CA TRP A 131 -7.88 1.91 -7.96
C TRP A 131 -8.10 2.57 -9.32
N CYS A 132 -9.24 2.28 -9.93
CA CYS A 132 -9.66 2.87 -11.19
C CYS A 132 -10.38 4.19 -10.98
N GLY A 133 -10.05 5.20 -11.78
CA GLY A 133 -10.72 6.50 -11.78
C GLY A 133 -10.24 7.38 -12.92
N THR A 134 -10.92 8.50 -13.15
CA THR A 134 -10.68 9.38 -14.31
C THR A 134 -10.07 10.74 -13.94
N THR A 135 -9.95 11.07 -12.65
CA THR A 135 -9.41 12.36 -12.20
C THR A 135 -7.88 12.36 -12.23
N SER A 136 -7.28 13.54 -12.05
CA SER A 136 -5.81 13.68 -11.94
C SER A 136 -5.19 12.82 -10.84
N ASP A 137 -5.90 12.52 -9.77
CA ASP A 137 -5.41 11.66 -8.68
C ASP A 137 -5.20 10.22 -9.12
N TYR A 138 -5.86 9.82 -10.21
CA TYR A 138 -5.72 8.50 -10.83
C TYR A 138 -4.84 8.53 -12.07
N CYS A 139 -4.94 9.61 -12.85
CA CYS A 139 -4.40 9.69 -14.21
C CYS A 139 -3.14 10.53 -14.35
N ALA A 140 -2.78 11.38 -13.38
CA ALA A 140 -1.56 12.16 -13.48
C ALA A 140 -0.35 11.21 -13.63
N PRO A 141 0.65 11.53 -14.47
CA PRO A 141 1.78 10.64 -14.75
C PRO A 141 2.51 10.14 -13.49
N VAL A 142 2.55 10.97 -12.44
CA VAL A 142 3.19 10.63 -11.15
C VAL A 142 2.33 9.73 -10.25
N ASN A 143 1.01 9.72 -10.45
CA ASN A 143 0.03 9.02 -9.61
C ASN A 143 -0.54 7.76 -10.27
N CYS A 144 -0.08 7.45 -11.49
CA CYS A 144 -0.66 6.41 -12.31
C CYS A 144 0.36 5.30 -12.62
N GLN A 145 -0.09 4.05 -12.53
CA GLN A 145 0.71 2.87 -12.84
C GLN A 145 0.32 2.19 -14.17
N ALA A 146 -0.93 2.35 -14.63
CA ALA A 146 -1.40 1.78 -15.89
C ALA A 146 -2.57 2.60 -16.45
N GLN A 147 -2.72 2.60 -17.78
CA GLN A 147 -3.74 3.40 -18.49
C GLN A 147 -3.61 4.92 -18.28
N CYS A 148 -2.40 5.42 -18.05
CA CYS A 148 -2.12 6.83 -17.71
C CYS A 148 -2.24 7.80 -18.89
N ASN A 149 -2.18 7.27 -20.11
CA ASN A 149 -2.22 8.03 -21.35
C ASN A 149 -3.60 7.93 -22.03
N THR A 150 -4.69 7.90 -21.27
CA THR A 150 -6.02 8.04 -21.85
C THR A 150 -6.21 9.48 -22.32
N THR A 151 -5.61 9.81 -23.46
CA THR A 151 -5.85 11.03 -24.26
C THR A 151 -7.28 11.06 -24.84
N THR A 152 -8.21 10.32 -24.24
CA THR A 152 -9.65 10.42 -24.46
C THR A 152 -10.29 11.27 -23.36
N LEU A 153 -9.63 12.36 -22.95
CA LEU A 153 -10.39 13.58 -22.79
C LEU A 153 -10.98 13.85 -24.18
N THR A 154 -12.20 13.36 -24.41
CA THR A 154 -13.10 14.00 -25.35
C THR A 154 -13.13 15.47 -24.93
N SER A 155 -12.27 16.27 -25.56
CA SER A 155 -12.43 17.71 -25.57
C SER A 155 -13.88 17.93 -25.97
N PRO A 156 -14.70 18.58 -25.12
CA PRO A 156 -16.04 18.93 -25.54
C PRO A 156 -15.89 19.80 -26.78
N ILE A 157 -16.51 19.33 -27.87
CA ILE A 157 -16.79 20.02 -29.13
C ILE A 157 -16.41 21.52 -29.10
N LYS A 158 -15.29 21.87 -29.72
CA LYS A 158 -14.96 23.22 -30.21
C LYS A 158 -14.11 23.01 -31.46
N ASN A 159 -14.61 22.95 -32.69
CA ASN A 159 -15.73 23.65 -33.31
C ASN A 159 -16.37 22.76 -34.39
N ARG A 160 -17.71 22.85 -34.45
CA ARG A 160 -18.45 22.77 -35.70
C ARG A 160 -18.01 23.95 -36.58
N MET A 161 -17.31 23.72 -37.69
CA MET A 161 -17.56 24.42 -38.96
C MET A 161 -16.75 23.82 -40.13
N ARG A 162 -17.52 23.18 -41.03
CA ARG A 162 -17.41 23.15 -42.49
C ARG A 162 -16.22 22.43 -43.13
N GLY A 163 -16.51 21.25 -43.69
CA GLY A 163 -15.94 20.92 -44.99
C GLY A 163 -16.42 21.92 -46.05
N ILE A 164 -15.52 22.30 -46.95
CA ILE A 164 -15.65 22.25 -48.41
C ILE A 164 -14.27 22.47 -49.02
N GLU A 165 -14.12 21.87 -50.20
CA GLU A 165 -13.01 21.82 -51.15
C GLU A 165 -12.07 23.05 -51.21
N SER A 166 -10.79 22.77 -51.46
CA SER A 166 -10.07 23.45 -52.56
C SER A 166 -8.86 22.64 -53.00
N PHE A 167 -9.01 22.10 -54.20
CA PHE A 167 -7.96 21.82 -55.17
C PHE A 167 -6.96 22.98 -55.28
N MET A 168 -5.71 22.63 -55.60
CA MET A 168 -4.63 23.47 -56.14
C MET A 168 -4.06 24.59 -55.26
N LEU A 169 -2.80 24.42 -54.83
CA LEU A 169 -1.77 25.44 -55.04
C LEU A 169 -0.36 24.83 -54.94
N ASN A 170 0.17 24.51 -56.12
CA ASN A 170 1.55 24.69 -56.61
C ASN A 170 2.72 24.19 -55.75
N VAL A 171 3.28 23.06 -56.20
CA VAL A 171 4.70 22.75 -56.11
C VAL A 171 5.45 23.73 -57.04
N VAL A 172 6.37 24.50 -56.47
CA VAL A 172 7.40 25.25 -57.19
C VAL A 172 8.67 24.41 -57.19
#